data_AF-A0AAV5WHY5-F1
#
_entry.id   AF-A0AAV5WHY5-F1
#
_cell.length_a   1.000
_cell.length_b   1.000
_cell.length_c   1.000
_cell.angle_alpha   90.00
_cell.angle_beta   90.00
_cell.angle_gamma   90.00
#
_symmetry.space_group_name_H-M   'P 1'
#
loop_
_entity.id
_entity.type
_entity.pdbx_description
1 polymer ?
#
loop_
_entity_poly.entity_id
_entity_poly.type
_entity_poly.pdbx_seq_one_letter_code
_entity_poly.pdbx_strand_id
1 'polypeptide(L)'
;QDYLTLRTLLAKIVGLTLCLSSGLPMGKAGPMVHISSILADQYSRLFSRFEPSFLSESRRLESLAAAGAVGVASTFAAPVGGVLYSIEVTTMYFTVRNYWRGFFASCCGAIAVRMLRQWATKTEVTVKAYYQTKF
;
A
#
# COMPACT_ATOMS: atom_id res chain seq x y z
N GLN A 1 -18.42 -7.41 8.39
CA GLN A 1 -18.31 -7.15 6.93
C GLN A 1 -17.89 -5.71 6.61
N ASP A 2 -17.75 -4.83 7.62
CA ASP A 2 -17.58 -3.38 7.43
C ASP A 2 -16.13 -2.85 7.39
N TYR A 3 -15.15 -3.75 7.47
CA TYR A 3 -13.73 -3.39 7.53
C TYR A 3 -13.25 -2.69 6.25
N LEU A 4 -13.67 -3.21 5.08
CA LEU A 4 -13.23 -2.76 3.75
C LEU A 4 -14.21 -1.79 3.06
N THR A 5 -14.78 -0.84 3.80
CA THR A 5 -15.79 0.09 3.27
C THR A 5 -15.21 1.46 2.88
N LEU A 6 -15.86 2.15 1.95
CA LEU A 6 -15.46 3.52 1.58
C LEU A 6 -15.63 4.52 2.75
N ARG A 7 -16.54 4.23 3.67
CA ARG A 7 -16.72 5.04 4.90
C ARG A 7 -15.49 4.93 5.80
N THR A 8 -14.95 3.73 6.02
CA THR A 8 -13.73 3.54 6.81
C THR A 8 -12.50 4.14 6.11
N LEU A 9 -12.45 4.12 4.78
CA LEU A 9 -11.41 4.80 3.99
C LEU A 9 -11.36 6.30 4.30
N LEU A 10 -12.48 6.99 4.14
CA LEU A 10 -12.56 8.45 4.37
C LEU A 10 -12.25 8.81 5.81
N ALA A 11 -12.85 8.10 6.77
CA ALA A 11 -12.58 8.30 8.19
C ALA A 11 -11.09 8.11 8.53
N LYS A 12 -10.43 7.10 7.95
CA LYS A 12 -9.03 6.79 8.20
C LYS A 12 -8.08 7.80 7.57
N ILE A 13 -8.38 8.32 6.38
CA ILE A 13 -7.57 9.38 5.75
C ILE A 13 -7.63 10.65 6.62
N VAL A 14 -8.83 11.13 6.94
CA VAL A 14 -9.02 12.35 7.75
C VAL A 14 -8.40 12.18 9.15
N GLY A 15 -8.69 11.07 9.82
CA GLY A 15 -8.13 10.78 11.14
C GLY A 15 -6.61 10.70 11.13
N LEU A 16 -6.01 10.04 10.13
CA LEU A 16 -4.55 9.96 10.01
C LEU A 16 -3.92 11.33 9.76
N THR A 17 -4.52 12.16 8.89
CA THR A 17 -4.01 13.51 8.65
C THR A 17 -4.05 14.38 9.90
N LEU A 18 -5.14 14.29 10.68
CA LEU A 18 -5.26 15.04 11.93
C LEU A 18 -4.26 14.56 12.98
N CYS A 19 -4.11 13.25 13.17
CA CYS A 19 -3.11 12.68 14.10
C CYS A 19 -1.67 13.02 13.73
N LEU A 20 -1.32 13.02 12.45
CA LEU A 20 0.01 13.43 12.00
C LEU A 20 0.23 14.94 12.18
N SER A 21 -0.82 15.75 11.98
CA SER A 21 -0.74 17.20 12.18
C SER A 21 -0.66 17.62 13.65
N SER A 22 -1.21 16.82 14.58
CA SER A 22 -1.17 17.11 16.01
C SER A 22 0.18 16.80 16.67
N GLY A 23 1.12 16.19 15.94
CA GLY A 23 2.45 15.85 16.46
C GLY A 23 2.47 14.68 17.44
N LEU A 24 1.39 13.90 17.52
CA LEU A 24 1.35 12.69 18.34
C LEU A 24 2.37 11.66 17.82
N PRO A 25 3.02 10.86 18.70
CA PRO A 25 4.00 9.85 18.31
C PRO A 25 3.30 8.61 17.72
N MET A 26 2.61 8.79 16.59
CA MET A 26 1.82 7.76 15.92
C MET A 26 2.38 7.47 14.51
N GLY A 27 2.41 6.19 14.16
CA GLY A 27 2.90 5.74 12.85
C GLY A 27 1.81 5.71 11.78
N LYS A 28 2.20 5.94 10.51
CA LYS A 28 1.30 5.85 9.34
C LYS A 28 1.28 4.49 8.63
N ALA A 29 2.19 3.56 8.97
CA ALA A 29 2.36 2.31 8.22
C ALA A 29 1.13 1.39 8.26
N GLY A 30 0.61 1.06 9.45
CA GLY A 30 -0.58 0.23 9.59
C GLY A 30 -1.83 0.84 8.91
N PRO A 31 -2.12 2.14 9.11
CA PRO A 31 -3.19 2.81 8.39
C PRO A 31 -3.06 2.76 6.87
N MET A 32 -1.85 2.95 6.32
CA MET A 32 -1.61 2.89 4.87
C MET A 32 -1.88 1.49 4.28
N VAL A 33 -1.49 0.41 4.97
CA VAL A 33 -1.79 -0.97 4.57
C VAL A 33 -3.31 -1.22 4.51
N HIS A 34 -4.06 -0.67 5.47
CA HIS A 34 -5.50 -0.79 5.46
C HIS A 34 -6.15 0.00 4.33
N ILE A 35 -5.68 1.24 4.08
CA ILE A 35 -6.15 2.09 2.99
C ILE A 35 -5.93 1.41 1.63
N SER A 36 -4.74 0.85 1.39
CA SER A 36 -4.45 0.14 0.14
C SER A 36 -5.33 -1.12 -0.02
N SER A 37 -5.58 -1.85 1.06
CA SER A 37 -6.46 -3.01 1.07
C SER A 37 -7.92 -2.66 0.72
N ILE A 38 -8.43 -1.54 1.25
CA ILE A 38 -9.77 -1.04 0.88
C ILE A 38 -9.80 -0.71 -0.61
N LEU A 39 -8.79 0.02 -1.13
CA LEU A 39 -8.74 0.38 -2.54
C LEU A 39 -8.70 -0.85 -3.45
N ALA A 40 -7.94 -1.89 -3.09
CA ALA A 40 -7.88 -3.14 -3.84
C ALA A 40 -9.21 -3.93 -3.81
N ASP A 41 -9.90 -3.96 -2.67
CA ASP A 41 -11.23 -4.59 -2.55
C ASP A 41 -12.26 -3.87 -3.43
N GLN A 42 -12.27 -2.53 -3.39
CA GLN A 42 -13.17 -1.72 -4.21
C GLN A 42 -12.86 -1.84 -5.71
N TYR A 43 -11.57 -1.87 -6.07
CA TYR A 43 -11.14 -2.13 -7.45
C TYR A 43 -11.63 -3.50 -7.92
N SER A 44 -11.46 -4.54 -7.12
CA SER A 44 -11.92 -5.90 -7.46
C SER A 44 -13.45 -5.97 -7.65
N ARG A 45 -14.23 -5.25 -6.83
CA ARG A 45 -15.70 -5.14 -6.98
C ARG A 45 -16.14 -4.34 -8.20
N LEU A 46 -15.39 -3.32 -8.58
CA LEU A 46 -15.69 -2.53 -9.78
C LEU A 46 -15.44 -3.37 -11.04
N PHE A 47 -14.32 -4.09 -11.07
CA PHE A 47 -13.96 -4.94 -12.19
C PHE A 47 -14.75 -6.24 -12.26
N SER A 48 -15.28 -6.73 -11.13
CA SER A 48 -16.16 -7.92 -11.15
C SER A 48 -17.47 -7.70 -11.92
N ARG A 49 -17.87 -6.44 -12.14
CA ARG A 49 -18.99 -6.10 -13.03
C ARG A 49 -18.70 -6.43 -14.50
N PHE A 50 -17.43 -6.39 -14.91
CA PHE A 50 -16.99 -6.71 -16.26
C PHE A 50 -16.53 -8.15 -16.38
N GLU A 51 -15.85 -8.67 -15.36
CA GLU A 51 -15.37 -10.05 -15.35
C GLU A 51 -15.65 -10.71 -13.99
N PRO A 52 -16.65 -11.61 -13.88
CA PRO A 52 -17.07 -12.20 -12.61
C PRO A 52 -15.97 -13.04 -11.95
N SER A 53 -14.92 -13.41 -12.68
CA SER A 53 -13.68 -14.01 -12.18
C SER A 53 -13.11 -13.29 -10.95
N PHE A 54 -13.21 -11.96 -10.88
CA PHE A 54 -12.67 -11.15 -9.77
C PHE A 54 -13.40 -11.34 -8.42
N LEU A 55 -14.53 -12.06 -8.40
CA LEU A 55 -15.24 -12.42 -7.15
C LEU A 55 -14.64 -13.63 -6.44
N SER A 56 -13.69 -14.34 -7.05
CA SER A 56 -13.11 -15.52 -6.40
C SER A 56 -12.31 -15.14 -5.15
N GLU A 57 -12.54 -15.88 -4.07
CA GLU A 57 -11.91 -15.61 -2.78
C GLU A 57 -10.39 -15.68 -2.85
N SER A 58 -9.85 -16.66 -3.57
CA SER A 58 -8.41 -16.79 -3.79
C SER A 58 -7.82 -15.54 -4.44
N ARG A 59 -8.40 -15.05 -5.55
CA ARG A 59 -7.88 -13.83 -6.23
C ARG A 59 -8.01 -12.59 -5.36
N ARG A 60 -9.08 -12.51 -4.57
CA ARG A 60 -9.26 -11.43 -3.60
C ARG A 60 -8.15 -11.44 -2.55
N LEU A 61 -7.79 -12.59 -2.00
CA LEU A 61 -6.68 -12.73 -1.05
C LEU A 61 -5.33 -12.37 -1.70
N GLU A 62 -5.08 -12.80 -2.94
CA GLU A 62 -3.88 -12.42 -3.70
C GLU A 62 -3.79 -10.91 -3.91
N SER A 63 -4.92 -10.27 -4.24
CA SER A 63 -4.99 -8.82 -4.40
C SER A 63 -4.77 -8.07 -3.09
N LEU A 64 -5.32 -8.57 -1.98
CA LEU A 64 -5.12 -7.98 -0.65
C LEU A 64 -3.68 -8.10 -0.18
N ALA A 65 -3.01 -9.22 -0.46
CA ALA A 65 -1.59 -9.39 -0.19
C ALA A 65 -0.75 -8.37 -0.98
N ALA A 66 -0.97 -8.27 -2.30
CA ALA A 66 -0.31 -7.27 -3.12
C ALA A 66 -0.58 -5.83 -2.63
N ALA A 67 -1.81 -5.55 -2.19
CA ALA A 67 -2.17 -4.25 -1.62
C ALA A 67 -1.43 -3.94 -0.33
N GLY A 68 -1.23 -4.93 0.54
CA GLY A 68 -0.42 -4.79 1.75
C GLY A 68 1.04 -4.43 1.42
N ALA A 69 1.62 -5.11 0.43
CA ALA A 69 2.97 -4.80 -0.05
C ALA A 69 3.08 -3.35 -0.57
N VAL A 70 2.13 -2.92 -1.39
CA VAL A 70 2.06 -1.55 -1.92
C VAL A 70 1.87 -0.51 -0.81
N GLY A 71 1.05 -0.81 0.20
CA GLY A 71 0.80 0.07 1.34
C GLY A 71 2.08 0.34 2.15
N VAL A 72 2.88 -0.69 2.41
CA VAL A 72 4.17 -0.53 3.09
C VAL A 72 5.20 0.13 2.17
N ALA A 73 5.29 -0.30 0.92
CA ALA A 73 6.22 0.24 -0.06
C ALA A 73 5.99 1.74 -0.31
N SER A 74 4.75 2.19 -0.38
CA SER A 74 4.39 3.62 -0.52
C SER A 74 4.68 4.42 0.76
N THR A 75 4.61 3.80 1.94
CA THR A 75 4.89 4.47 3.21
C THR A 75 6.37 4.79 3.39
N PHE A 76 7.24 3.83 3.07
CA PHE A 76 8.69 3.89 3.30
C PHE A 76 9.51 4.09 2.03
N ALA A 77 8.87 4.12 0.86
CA ALA A 77 9.51 4.12 -0.46
C ALA A 77 10.49 2.94 -0.65
N ALA A 78 10.15 1.78 -0.09
CA ALA A 78 10.97 0.56 -0.06
C ALA A 78 10.18 -0.64 -0.63
N PRO A 79 10.22 -0.87 -1.96
CA PRO A 79 9.39 -1.90 -2.61
C PRO A 79 9.74 -3.32 -2.17
N VAL A 80 11.04 -3.65 -2.03
CA VAL A 80 11.50 -4.97 -1.57
C VAL A 80 10.99 -5.24 -0.14
N GLY A 81 11.16 -4.27 0.76
CA GLY A 81 10.68 -4.39 2.15
C GLY A 81 9.16 -4.53 2.25
N GLY A 82 8.40 -3.85 1.39
CA GLY A 82 6.94 -3.99 1.35
C GLY A 82 6.50 -5.40 0.96
N VAL A 83 7.13 -6.01 -0.05
CA VAL A 83 6.81 -7.37 -0.47
C VAL A 83 7.20 -8.40 0.59
N LEU A 84 8.39 -8.26 1.21
CA LEU A 84 8.80 -9.14 2.30
C LEU A 84 7.82 -9.07 3.48
N TYR A 85 7.43 -7.85 3.88
CA TYR A 85 6.40 -7.64 4.88
C TYR A 85 5.08 -8.35 4.52
N SER A 86 4.65 -8.24 3.27
CA SER A 86 3.42 -8.91 2.83
C SER A 86 3.51 -10.42 2.88
N ILE A 87 4.65 -11.01 2.50
CA ILE A 87 4.88 -12.45 2.61
C ILE A 87 4.83 -12.88 4.08
N GLU A 88 5.52 -12.17 4.97
CA GLU A 88 5.61 -12.51 6.39
C GLU A 88 4.26 -12.42 7.12
N VAL A 89 3.42 -11.44 6.77
CA VAL A 89 2.22 -11.12 7.55
C VAL A 89 0.92 -11.67 6.95
N THR A 90 0.84 -11.90 5.62
CA THR A 90 -0.47 -12.13 4.98
C THR A 90 -0.87 -13.60 4.87
N THR A 91 0.06 -14.54 4.71
CA THR A 91 -0.28 -15.96 4.54
C THR A 91 0.90 -16.89 4.81
N MET A 92 0.61 -18.10 5.31
CA MET A 92 1.59 -19.17 5.47
C MET A 92 2.11 -19.70 4.13
N TYR A 93 1.32 -19.58 3.06
CA TYR A 93 1.67 -20.04 1.72
C TYR A 93 1.51 -18.92 0.70
N PHE A 94 2.63 -18.49 0.13
CA PHE A 94 2.69 -17.38 -0.82
C PHE A 94 3.20 -17.88 -2.18
N THR A 95 2.37 -17.80 -3.22
CA THR A 95 2.78 -18.29 -4.54
C THR A 95 3.80 -17.34 -5.19
N VAL A 96 4.78 -17.90 -5.91
CA VAL A 96 5.81 -17.11 -6.63
C VAL A 96 5.18 -16.19 -7.68
N ARG A 97 4.03 -16.57 -8.25
CA ARG A 97 3.30 -15.71 -9.18
C ARG A 97 2.81 -14.42 -8.50
N ASN A 98 2.29 -14.54 -7.27
CA ASN A 98 1.81 -13.39 -6.51
C ASN A 98 2.95 -12.50 -6.05
N TYR A 99 4.15 -13.07 -5.90
CA TYR A 99 5.35 -12.32 -5.53
C TYR A 99 5.72 -11.33 -6.61
N TRP A 100 5.81 -11.79 -7.85
CA TRP A 100 6.13 -10.90 -8.98
C TRP A 100 5.07 -9.82 -9.19
N ARG A 101 3.78 -10.17 -9.03
CA ARG A 101 2.68 -9.19 -9.14
C ARG A 101 2.74 -8.13 -8.04
N GLY A 102 2.95 -8.56 -6.79
CA GLY A 102 3.09 -7.67 -5.64
C GLY A 102 4.34 -6.80 -5.73
N PHE A 103 5.46 -7.35 -6.19
CA PHE A 103 6.71 -6.62 -6.40
C PHE A 103 6.60 -5.54 -7.45
N PHE A 104 6.05 -5.88 -8.62
CA PHE A 104 5.80 -4.90 -9.67
C PHE A 104 4.88 -3.77 -9.18
N ALA A 105 3.76 -4.12 -8.54
CA ALA A 105 2.83 -3.13 -7.99
C ALA A 105 3.49 -2.24 -6.93
N SER A 106 4.33 -2.82 -6.06
CA SER A 106 5.06 -2.09 -5.01
C SER A 106 6.09 -1.12 -5.58
N CYS A 107 6.78 -1.51 -6.64
CA CYS A 107 7.67 -0.61 -7.39
C CYS A 107 6.89 0.56 -7.99
N CYS A 108 5.76 0.29 -8.67
CA CYS A 108 4.91 1.35 -9.21
C CYS A 108 4.42 2.32 -8.12
N GLY A 109 3.95 1.80 -6.99
CA GLY A 109 3.49 2.61 -5.87
C GLY A 109 4.60 3.46 -5.25
N ALA A 110 5.79 2.87 -5.02
CA ALA A 110 6.94 3.59 -4.50
C ALA A 110 7.44 4.68 -5.47
N ILE A 111 7.48 4.38 -6.76
CA ILE A 111 7.86 5.35 -7.80
C ILE A 111 6.84 6.48 -7.87
N ALA A 112 5.54 6.18 -7.87
CA ALA A 112 4.48 7.18 -7.93
C ALA A 112 4.57 8.16 -6.74
N VAL A 113 4.77 7.66 -5.51
CA VAL A 113 4.96 8.52 -4.34
C VAL A 113 6.23 9.37 -4.44
N ARG A 114 7.32 8.81 -4.96
CA ARG A 114 8.57 9.56 -5.17
C ARG A 114 8.41 10.67 -6.22
N MET A 115 7.75 10.38 -7.33
CA MET A 115 7.47 11.35 -8.40
C MET A 115 6.54 12.46 -7.89
N LEU A 116 5.45 12.10 -7.20
CA LEU A 116 4.53 13.07 -6.61
C LEU A 116 5.24 13.97 -5.60
N ARG A 117 6.16 13.42 -4.80
CA ARG A 117 6.96 14.20 -3.85
C ARG A 117 7.89 15.19 -4.54
N GLN A 118 8.54 14.81 -5.63
CA GLN A 118 9.41 15.70 -6.41
C GLN A 118 8.63 16.88 -7.00
N TRP A 119 7.40 16.62 -7.44
CA TRP A 119 6.51 17.67 -7.92
C TRP A 119 6.06 18.60 -6.78
N ALA A 120 5.67 18.06 -5.63
CA ALA A 120 5.17 18.83 -4.50
C ALA A 120 6.27 19.60 -3.73
N THR A 121 7.51 19.11 -3.74
CA THR A 121 8.65 19.74 -3.06
C THR A 121 9.86 19.68 -3.97
N LYS A 122 10.33 20.83 -4.46
CA LYS A 122 11.58 20.94 -5.22
C LYS A 122 12.76 20.57 -4.31
N THR A 123 13.05 19.28 -4.21
CA THR A 123 14.19 18.76 -3.45
C THR A 123 15.30 18.41 -4.44
N GLU A 124 16.52 18.90 -4.21
CA GLU A 124 17.68 18.69 -5.11
C GLU A 124 18.11 17.22 -5.24
N VAL A 125 17.55 16.32 -4.42
CA VAL A 125 18.04 14.94 -4.31
C VAL A 125 16.94 13.93 -4.63
N THR A 126 16.92 13.52 -5.89
CA THR A 126 15.88 12.70 -6.55
C THR A 126 15.93 11.21 -6.14
N VAL A 127 17.12 10.67 -5.79
CA VAL A 127 17.38 9.22 -5.66
C VAL A 127 18.05 8.84 -4.32
N LYS A 128 18.03 9.69 -3.30
CA LYS A 128 18.57 9.35 -1.97
C LYS A 128 17.46 8.94 -1.00
N ALA A 129 17.77 8.01 -0.10
CA ALA A 129 16.89 7.61 0.99
C ALA A 129 16.56 8.83 1.88
N TYR A 130 15.35 8.85 2.44
CA TYR A 130 14.81 10.00 3.18
C TYR A 130 15.73 10.45 4.33
N TYR A 131 16.29 9.49 5.07
CA TYR A 131 17.30 9.72 6.09
C TYR A 131 18.64 9.18 5.59
N GLN A 132 19.58 10.08 5.28
CA GLN A 132 20.94 9.72 4.87
C GLN A 132 21.82 9.61 6.12
N THR A 133 22.38 8.43 6.36
CA THR A 133 23.43 8.26 7.36
C THR A 133 24.80 8.44 6.71
N LYS A 134 25.64 9.29 7.29
CA LYS A 134 27.07 9.34 6.97
C LYS A 134 27.76 8.39 7.94
N PHE A 135 28.28 7.28 7.42
CA PHE A 135 29.15 6.38 8.15
C PHE A 135 30.59 6.86 8.04
#